data_AF-A0A934C325-F1
#
_entry.id   AF-A0A934C325-F1
#
_cell.length_a   1.000
_cell.length_b   1.000
_cell.length_c   1.000
_cell.angle_alpha   90.00
_cell.angle_beta   90.00
_cell.angle_gamma   90.00
#
_symmetry.space_group_name_H-M   'P 1'
#
loop_
_entity.id
_entity.type
_entity.pdbx_description
1 polymer ?
#
loop_
_entity_poly.entity_id
_entity_poly.type
_entity_poly.pdbx_seq_one_letter_code
_entity_poly.pdbx_strand_id
1 'polypeptide(L)'
;MPKSLRFFALTVLAATFATTPLRAQSTPAAGETTLTLDLGFGIRAVPPARVTVPAGEQLRVIAPDLGEGFDYIWTKNGRALAGVTSRVLTLTRVASTDAGTYACLYSKPNTLPAPSQSLVLGVGPTDRLLNLSTRQLISPGPDGALVSGFVVAAGASPKKLIVRAVGPSLSLFGVTNPHRAPVLRLYDSAGKLYENGFVYPAVVGGPTYESDLADSLARCGAFPLPAGTRDAVVMMPFVAGSYTVQVTSGDGSSGIVLLEIYEVP
;
A
#
# COMPACT_ATOMS: atom_id res chain seq x y z
N MET A 1 22.26 -60.04 -43.17
CA MET A 1 21.91 -59.36 -44.45
C MET A 1 20.47 -58.86 -44.36
N PRO A 2 20.13 -57.71 -44.97
CA PRO A 2 19.58 -56.57 -44.24
C PRO A 2 18.08 -56.29 -44.42
N LYS A 3 17.54 -55.58 -43.41
CA LYS A 3 16.46 -54.57 -43.36
C LYS A 3 15.61 -54.33 -44.63
N SER A 4 14.28 -54.30 -44.45
CA SER A 4 13.48 -53.20 -45.01
C SER A 4 12.63 -52.58 -43.90
N LEU A 5 13.04 -51.38 -43.48
CA LEU A 5 12.32 -50.51 -42.55
C LEU A 5 11.52 -49.53 -43.40
N ARG A 6 10.19 -49.58 -43.33
CA ARG A 6 9.32 -48.61 -44.02
C ARG A 6 9.22 -47.35 -43.16
N PHE A 7 9.72 -46.24 -43.69
CA PHE A 7 9.54 -44.91 -43.11
C PHE A 7 8.10 -44.44 -43.38
N PHE A 8 7.33 -44.16 -42.33
CA PHE A 8 6.19 -43.26 -42.40
C PHE A 8 6.68 -41.85 -42.08
N ALA A 9 6.53 -40.93 -43.02
CA ALA A 9 6.77 -39.51 -42.80
C ALA A 9 5.67 -38.97 -41.87
N LEU A 10 6.03 -38.64 -40.64
CA LEU A 10 5.18 -37.88 -39.72
C LEU A 10 5.44 -36.39 -39.97
N THR A 11 4.49 -35.71 -40.60
CA THR A 11 4.54 -34.25 -40.76
C THR A 11 4.34 -33.61 -39.40
N VAL A 12 5.42 -33.10 -38.81
CA VAL A 12 5.37 -32.25 -37.60
C VAL A 12 4.99 -30.85 -38.05
N LEU A 13 3.75 -30.44 -37.80
CA LEU A 13 3.35 -29.04 -37.89
C LEU A 13 3.84 -28.34 -36.63
N ALA A 14 4.93 -27.58 -36.75
CA ALA A 14 5.39 -26.67 -35.69
C ALA A 14 4.41 -25.49 -35.59
N ALA A 15 3.60 -25.46 -34.53
CA ALA A 15 2.88 -24.26 -34.14
C ALA A 15 3.71 -23.50 -33.12
N THR A 16 4.36 -22.42 -33.57
CA THR A 16 5.06 -21.46 -32.73
C THR A 16 4.03 -20.68 -31.91
N PHE A 17 3.86 -21.00 -30.63
CA PHE A 17 3.08 -20.16 -29.72
C PHE A 17 3.98 -19.08 -29.13
N ALA A 18 3.99 -17.90 -29.74
CA ALA A 18 4.43 -16.69 -29.08
C ALA A 18 3.37 -16.32 -28.04
N THR A 19 3.62 -16.61 -26.76
CA THR A 19 2.82 -16.06 -25.66
C THR A 19 3.48 -14.77 -25.19
N THR A 20 3.11 -13.67 -25.83
CA THR A 20 3.27 -12.35 -25.21
C THR A 20 2.34 -12.34 -23.99
N PRO A 21 2.81 -12.10 -22.75
CA PRO A 21 1.87 -11.90 -21.66
C PRO A 21 1.09 -10.62 -21.96
N LEU A 22 -0.21 -10.77 -22.22
CA LEU A 22 -1.13 -9.66 -22.35
C LEU A 22 -1.16 -8.96 -20.99
N ARG A 23 -0.50 -7.80 -20.91
CA ARG A 23 -0.55 -6.91 -19.76
C ARG A 23 -2.02 -6.53 -19.54
N ALA A 24 -2.61 -6.96 -18.43
CA ALA A 24 -3.92 -6.52 -18.01
C ALA A 24 -3.88 -5.00 -17.80
N GLN A 25 -4.45 -4.25 -18.75
CA GLN A 25 -4.78 -2.85 -18.59
C GLN A 25 -6.29 -2.73 -18.73
N SER A 26 -6.97 -2.78 -17.59
CA SER A 26 -8.32 -2.24 -17.45
C SER A 26 -8.23 -1.05 -16.52
N THR A 27 -8.54 0.14 -17.02
CA THR A 27 -8.83 1.30 -16.19
C THR A 27 -10.18 1.00 -15.49
N PRO A 28 -10.24 0.81 -14.17
CA PRO A 28 -11.51 0.54 -13.51
C PRO A 28 -12.38 1.79 -13.52
N ALA A 29 -13.68 1.63 -13.82
CA ALA A 29 -14.68 2.62 -13.45
C ALA A 29 -14.63 2.78 -11.92
N ALA A 30 -14.63 4.01 -11.42
CA ALA A 30 -14.58 4.27 -9.98
C ALA A 30 -15.70 3.47 -9.26
N GLY A 31 -15.32 2.66 -8.26
CA GLY A 31 -16.24 1.87 -7.45
C GLY A 31 -16.42 0.39 -7.83
N GLU A 32 -15.75 -0.12 -8.88
CA GLU A 32 -15.76 -1.55 -9.23
C GLU A 32 -14.34 -2.07 -9.54
N THR A 33 -13.96 -3.15 -8.85
CA THR A 33 -12.76 -3.92 -9.14
C THR A 33 -13.15 -5.24 -9.82
N THR A 34 -12.57 -5.54 -10.99
CA THR A 34 -12.74 -6.84 -11.66
C THR A 34 -11.41 -7.58 -11.76
N LEU A 35 -11.40 -8.87 -11.40
CA LEU A 35 -10.23 -9.76 -11.50
C LEU A 35 -10.62 -11.09 -12.16
N THR A 36 -9.82 -11.54 -13.13
CA THR A 36 -9.92 -12.90 -13.68
C THR A 36 -8.85 -13.78 -13.06
N LEU A 37 -9.24 -14.94 -12.52
CA LEU A 37 -8.33 -15.92 -11.95
C LEU A 37 -7.80 -16.87 -13.04
N ASP A 38 -6.55 -17.31 -12.87
CA ASP A 38 -5.96 -18.37 -13.69
C ASP A 38 -6.33 -19.76 -13.16
N LEU A 39 -5.89 -20.82 -13.84
CA LEU A 39 -5.97 -22.21 -13.37
C LEU A 39 -5.14 -22.38 -12.08
N GLY A 40 -5.63 -23.19 -11.14
CA GLY A 40 -4.95 -23.45 -9.87
C GLY A 40 -3.95 -24.60 -9.92
N PHE A 41 -3.85 -25.29 -11.06
CA PHE A 41 -3.01 -26.45 -11.26
C PHE A 41 -2.11 -26.27 -12.49
N GLY A 42 -0.96 -26.95 -12.48
CA GLY A 42 -0.01 -26.92 -13.57
C GLY A 42 1.32 -27.52 -13.17
N ILE A 43 2.27 -27.54 -14.11
CA ILE A 43 3.64 -28.06 -13.88
C ILE A 43 4.42 -27.15 -12.91
N ARG A 44 3.97 -25.90 -12.71
CA ARG A 44 4.54 -24.94 -11.76
C ARG A 44 3.48 -24.54 -10.74
N ALA A 45 3.93 -24.25 -9.52
CA ALA A 45 3.08 -23.67 -8.50
C ALA A 45 2.56 -22.31 -8.97
N VAL A 46 1.24 -22.12 -8.93
CA VAL A 46 0.59 -20.85 -9.27
C VAL A 46 0.46 -20.04 -7.97
N PRO A 47 1.19 -18.92 -7.81
CA PRO A 47 1.08 -18.12 -6.59
C PRO A 47 -0.32 -17.50 -6.49
N PRO A 48 -0.83 -17.22 -5.28
CA PRO A 48 -2.12 -16.56 -5.13
C PRO A 48 -2.14 -15.19 -5.79
N ALA A 49 -3.23 -14.87 -6.48
CA ALA A 49 -3.56 -13.49 -6.83
C ALA A 49 -3.84 -12.70 -5.54
N ARG A 50 -3.59 -11.39 -5.55
CA ARG A 50 -3.84 -10.51 -4.41
C ARG A 50 -4.52 -9.23 -4.88
N VAL A 51 -5.55 -8.80 -4.17
CA VAL A 51 -6.22 -7.54 -4.43
C VAL A 51 -6.71 -6.94 -3.11
N THR A 52 -6.65 -5.61 -3.01
CA THR A 52 -7.31 -4.87 -1.93
C THR A 52 -8.44 -4.08 -2.56
N VAL A 53 -9.63 -4.12 -1.96
CA VAL A 53 -10.80 -3.36 -2.42
C VAL A 53 -11.30 -2.46 -1.29
N PRO A 54 -11.63 -1.19 -1.55
CA PRO A 54 -12.21 -0.31 -0.53
C PRO A 54 -13.57 -0.82 -0.04
N ALA A 55 -13.86 -0.57 1.24
CA ALA A 55 -15.15 -0.93 1.81
C ALA A 55 -16.29 -0.16 1.11
N GLY A 56 -17.37 -0.87 0.75
CA GLY A 56 -18.53 -0.31 0.06
C GLY A 56 -18.46 -0.36 -1.48
N GLU A 57 -17.29 -0.66 -2.05
CA GLU A 57 -17.12 -0.87 -3.49
C GLU A 57 -17.52 -2.29 -3.92
N GLN A 58 -17.66 -2.49 -5.23
CA GLN A 58 -17.96 -3.78 -5.81
C GLN A 58 -16.66 -4.53 -6.20
N LEU A 59 -16.62 -5.84 -5.93
CA LEU A 59 -15.62 -6.76 -6.47
C LEU A 59 -16.31 -7.81 -7.36
N ARG A 60 -15.79 -8.01 -8.56
CA ARG A 60 -16.12 -9.13 -9.44
C ARG A 60 -14.91 -10.01 -9.64
N VAL A 61 -15.04 -11.29 -9.28
CA VAL A 61 -14.01 -12.30 -9.48
C VAL A 61 -14.51 -13.30 -10.51
N ILE A 62 -13.77 -13.47 -11.59
CA ILE A 62 -14.14 -14.31 -12.72
C ILE A 62 -13.25 -15.55 -12.69
N ALA A 63 -13.85 -16.74 -12.59
CA ALA A 63 -13.11 -18.00 -12.68
C ALA A 63 -12.52 -18.19 -14.10
N PRO A 64 -11.55 -19.10 -14.32
CA PRO A 64 -10.98 -19.35 -15.65
C PRO A 64 -12.03 -19.62 -16.73
N ASP A 65 -11.75 -19.23 -17.98
CA ASP A 65 -12.60 -19.60 -19.12
C ASP A 65 -12.19 -20.98 -19.63
N LEU A 66 -13.11 -21.92 -19.54
CA LEU A 66 -12.89 -23.33 -19.88
C LEU A 66 -13.86 -23.80 -20.98
N GLY A 67 -14.67 -22.88 -21.53
CA GLY A 67 -15.82 -23.20 -22.35
C GLY A 67 -17.05 -23.64 -21.54
N GLU A 68 -18.04 -24.20 -22.23
CA GLU A 68 -19.35 -24.54 -21.65
C GLU A 68 -19.37 -25.87 -20.88
N GLY A 69 -20.41 -26.06 -20.06
CA GLY A 69 -20.69 -27.33 -19.38
C GLY A 69 -19.92 -27.56 -18.07
N PHE A 70 -19.47 -26.48 -17.43
CA PHE A 70 -18.85 -26.52 -16.10
C PHE A 70 -19.79 -26.01 -15.02
N ASP A 71 -19.83 -26.74 -13.90
CA ASP A 71 -20.39 -26.28 -12.64
C ASP A 71 -19.33 -25.56 -11.83
N TYR A 72 -19.74 -24.55 -11.05
CA TYR A 72 -18.84 -23.74 -10.23
C TYR A 72 -19.26 -23.76 -8.76
N ILE A 73 -18.26 -23.84 -7.87
CA ILE A 73 -18.42 -23.68 -6.44
C ILE A 73 -17.36 -22.68 -5.96
N TRP A 74 -17.80 -21.52 -5.49
CA TRP A 74 -16.89 -20.57 -4.86
C TRP A 74 -16.65 -20.94 -3.40
N THR A 75 -15.41 -20.79 -2.95
CA THR A 75 -15.03 -21.01 -1.57
C THR A 75 -14.42 -19.74 -0.98
N LYS A 76 -14.59 -19.56 0.34
CA LYS A 76 -13.92 -18.56 1.15
C LYS A 76 -13.32 -19.24 2.37
N ASN A 77 -12.01 -19.06 2.58
CA ASN A 77 -11.24 -19.70 3.64
C ASN A 77 -11.48 -21.23 3.68
N GLY A 78 -11.56 -21.85 2.49
CA GLY A 78 -11.82 -23.29 2.31
C GLY A 78 -13.27 -23.74 2.50
N ARG A 79 -14.21 -22.84 2.84
CA ARG A 79 -15.64 -23.16 2.99
C ARG A 79 -16.43 -22.73 1.77
N ALA A 80 -17.32 -23.59 1.28
CA ALA A 80 -18.18 -23.26 0.14
C ALA A 80 -19.14 -22.11 0.46
N LEU A 81 -19.29 -21.20 -0.50
CA LEU A 81 -20.29 -20.13 -0.49
C LEU A 81 -21.57 -20.68 -1.10
N ALA A 82 -22.63 -20.78 -0.29
CA ALA A 82 -23.90 -21.35 -0.73
C ALA A 82 -24.54 -20.50 -1.83
N GLY A 83 -25.06 -21.15 -2.88
CA GLY A 83 -25.80 -20.49 -3.96
C GLY A 83 -24.96 -19.72 -4.99
N VAL A 84 -23.63 -19.67 -4.83
CA VAL A 84 -22.74 -19.02 -5.80
C VAL A 84 -22.23 -20.02 -6.83
N THR A 85 -23.02 -20.25 -7.87
CA THR A 85 -22.76 -21.27 -8.91
C THR A 85 -22.40 -20.70 -10.29
N SER A 86 -22.30 -19.38 -10.41
CA SER A 86 -21.87 -18.73 -11.65
C SER A 86 -20.33 -18.71 -11.76
N ARG A 87 -19.83 -18.62 -13.00
CA ARG A 87 -18.41 -18.34 -13.30
C ARG A 87 -17.93 -17.03 -12.66
N VAL A 88 -18.84 -16.12 -12.33
CA VAL A 88 -18.54 -14.82 -11.71
C VAL A 88 -19.05 -14.78 -10.26
N LEU A 89 -18.15 -14.62 -9.31
CA LEU A 89 -18.48 -14.19 -7.94
C LEU A 89 -18.56 -12.66 -7.91
N THR A 90 -19.66 -12.11 -7.41
CA THR A 90 -19.83 -10.66 -7.21
C THR A 90 -20.05 -10.35 -5.74
N LEU A 91 -19.20 -9.50 -5.17
CA LEU A 91 -19.41 -8.86 -3.88
C LEU A 91 -19.85 -7.43 -4.14
N THR A 92 -21.15 -7.14 -3.96
CA THR A 92 -21.76 -5.87 -4.37
C THR A 92 -21.36 -4.69 -3.48
N ARG A 93 -21.10 -4.95 -2.19
CA ARG A 93 -20.58 -3.98 -1.23
C ARG A 93 -19.59 -4.67 -0.33
N VAL A 94 -18.31 -4.59 -0.69
CA VAL A 94 -17.23 -5.24 0.07
C VAL A 94 -17.19 -4.67 1.49
N ALA A 95 -17.17 -5.55 2.49
CA ALA A 95 -17.00 -5.20 3.91
C ALA A 95 -15.72 -5.84 4.47
N SER A 96 -15.25 -5.38 5.63
CA SER A 96 -14.04 -5.94 6.26
C SER A 96 -14.14 -7.45 6.51
N THR A 97 -15.35 -7.95 6.75
CA THR A 97 -15.64 -9.39 6.88
C THR A 97 -15.41 -10.17 5.60
N ASP A 98 -15.33 -9.53 4.43
CA ASP A 98 -15.09 -10.17 3.14
C ASP A 98 -13.62 -10.52 2.91
N ALA A 99 -12.70 -9.93 3.67
CA ALA A 99 -11.29 -10.28 3.59
C ALA A 99 -11.08 -11.80 3.82
N GLY A 100 -10.14 -12.38 3.07
CA GLY A 100 -9.86 -13.82 3.15
C GLY A 100 -9.35 -14.40 1.84
N THR A 101 -9.20 -15.71 1.82
CA THR A 101 -8.76 -16.45 0.64
C THR A 101 -9.95 -17.04 -0.10
N TYR A 102 -10.08 -16.72 -1.38
CA TYR A 102 -11.11 -17.25 -2.26
C TYR A 102 -10.50 -18.19 -3.30
N ALA A 103 -11.26 -19.20 -3.70
CA ALA A 103 -10.96 -20.02 -4.86
C ALA A 103 -12.27 -20.50 -5.47
N CYS A 104 -12.30 -20.65 -6.79
CA CYS A 104 -13.37 -21.34 -7.47
C CYS A 104 -12.97 -22.80 -7.69
N LEU A 105 -13.81 -23.73 -7.29
CA LEU A 105 -13.76 -25.11 -7.74
C LEU A 105 -14.68 -25.24 -8.96
N TYR A 106 -14.21 -25.87 -10.02
CA TYR A 106 -15.00 -26.11 -11.22
C TYR A 106 -14.92 -27.57 -11.64
N SER A 107 -16.00 -28.09 -12.19
CA SER A 107 -16.09 -29.49 -12.63
C SER A 107 -17.04 -29.62 -13.81
N LYS A 108 -16.77 -30.59 -14.68
CA LYS A 108 -17.81 -31.16 -15.55
C LYS A 108 -18.62 -32.20 -14.77
N PRO A 109 -19.84 -32.53 -15.22
CA PRO A 109 -20.56 -33.68 -14.70
C PRO A 109 -19.65 -34.92 -14.64
N ASN A 110 -19.67 -35.62 -13.50
CA ASN A 110 -18.90 -36.86 -13.27
C ASN A 110 -17.37 -36.69 -13.24
N THR A 111 -16.85 -35.48 -13.03
CA THR A 111 -15.40 -35.23 -12.86
C THR A 111 -15.10 -34.71 -11.45
N LEU A 112 -13.88 -34.95 -10.97
CA LEU A 112 -13.42 -34.33 -9.73
C LEU A 112 -13.26 -32.81 -9.94
N PRO A 113 -13.69 -31.97 -8.99
CA PRO A 113 -13.49 -30.53 -9.07
C PRO A 113 -12.01 -30.17 -9.11
N ALA A 114 -11.67 -29.25 -10.00
CA ALA A 114 -10.35 -28.64 -10.07
C ALA A 114 -10.39 -27.19 -9.56
N PRO A 115 -9.34 -26.70 -8.87
CA PRO A 115 -9.32 -25.35 -8.35
C PRO A 115 -8.83 -24.34 -9.38
N SER A 116 -9.34 -23.11 -9.29
CA SER A 116 -8.70 -21.92 -9.82
C SER A 116 -7.46 -21.54 -9.01
N GLN A 117 -6.66 -20.61 -9.52
CA GLN A 117 -5.73 -19.83 -8.73
C GLN A 117 -6.47 -19.27 -7.51
N SER A 118 -5.84 -19.33 -6.34
CA SER A 118 -6.39 -18.71 -5.13
C SER A 118 -6.27 -17.19 -5.20
N LEU A 119 -7.27 -16.48 -4.70
CA LEU A 119 -7.27 -15.03 -4.51
C LEU A 119 -7.16 -14.72 -3.02
N VAL A 120 -6.20 -13.88 -2.62
CA VAL A 120 -6.21 -13.24 -1.30
C VAL A 120 -6.84 -11.86 -1.44
N LEU A 121 -8.03 -11.70 -0.87
CA LEU A 121 -8.75 -10.44 -0.81
C LEU A 121 -8.39 -9.71 0.50
N GLY A 122 -7.80 -8.53 0.37
CA GLY A 122 -7.76 -7.51 1.42
C GLY A 122 -8.92 -6.53 1.27
N VAL A 123 -9.34 -5.92 2.38
CA VAL A 123 -10.34 -4.86 2.37
C VAL A 123 -9.78 -3.63 3.06
N GLY A 124 -9.75 -2.52 2.34
CA GLY A 124 -9.13 -1.28 2.83
C GLY A 124 -8.98 -0.26 1.71
N PRO A 125 -8.64 1.00 2.05
CA PRO A 125 -8.44 2.05 1.06
C PRO A 125 -7.32 1.64 0.08
N THR A 126 -7.59 1.79 -1.23
CA THR A 126 -6.64 1.52 -2.32
C THR A 126 -5.83 2.75 -2.70
N ASP A 127 -6.38 3.93 -2.45
CA ASP A 127 -5.65 5.19 -2.51
C ASP A 127 -5.50 5.76 -1.10
N ARG A 128 -4.26 6.04 -0.73
CA ARG A 128 -3.87 6.57 0.58
C ARG A 128 -3.04 7.81 0.33
N LEU A 129 -3.39 8.92 0.98
CA LEU A 129 -2.57 10.12 0.93
C LEU A 129 -1.23 9.81 1.61
N LEU A 130 -0.17 9.62 0.81
CA LEU A 130 1.15 9.27 1.33
C LEU A 130 1.89 10.47 1.94
N ASN A 131 1.57 11.69 1.49
CA ASN A 131 2.23 12.91 1.95
C ASN A 131 1.29 14.12 1.87
N LEU A 132 1.33 14.96 2.91
CA LEU A 132 0.89 16.35 2.90
C LEU A 132 2.06 17.26 3.28
N SER A 133 2.41 18.21 2.41
CA SER A 133 3.50 19.17 2.64
C SER A 133 2.99 20.62 2.63
N THR A 134 3.44 21.43 3.59
CA THR A 134 3.16 22.88 3.66
C THR A 134 4.46 23.63 3.90
N ARG A 135 4.76 24.61 3.05
CA ARG A 135 5.92 25.51 3.22
C ARG A 135 5.44 26.88 3.64
N GLN A 136 5.87 27.34 4.82
CA GLN A 136 5.46 28.63 5.36
C GLN A 136 6.64 29.36 5.99
N LEU A 137 6.64 30.69 5.91
CA LEU A 137 7.43 31.52 6.81
C LEU A 137 6.80 31.48 8.20
N ILE A 138 7.52 30.95 9.19
CA ILE A 138 7.13 31.07 10.59
C ILE A 138 7.83 32.28 11.21
N SER A 139 7.18 32.88 12.21
CA SER A 139 7.69 34.03 12.94
C SER A 139 7.62 33.79 14.46
N PRO A 140 8.42 34.52 15.26
CA PRO A 140 8.26 34.52 16.71
C PRO A 140 6.90 35.10 17.11
N GLY A 141 6.42 34.72 18.30
CA GLY A 141 5.18 35.21 18.87
C GLY A 141 4.00 34.22 18.77
N PRO A 142 2.85 34.58 19.37
CA PRO A 142 1.72 33.66 19.55
C PRO A 142 1.08 33.21 18.23
N ASP A 143 1.05 34.08 17.22
CA ASP A 143 0.39 33.83 15.93
C ASP A 143 1.37 33.48 14.80
N GLY A 144 2.67 33.35 15.11
CA GLY A 144 3.72 33.09 14.13
C GLY A 144 3.96 31.60 13.84
N ALA A 145 3.20 30.71 14.48
CA ALA A 145 3.33 29.27 14.33
C ALA A 145 2.66 28.76 13.04
N LEU A 146 3.27 27.75 12.42
CA LEU A 146 2.61 26.94 11.39
C LEU A 146 1.84 25.81 12.09
N VAL A 147 0.54 25.71 11.81
CA VAL A 147 -0.34 24.70 12.42
C VAL A 147 -0.94 23.83 11.32
N SER A 148 -0.92 22.52 11.53
CA SER A 148 -1.60 21.52 10.70
C SER A 148 -2.22 20.44 11.59
N GLY A 149 -2.88 19.46 11.00
CA GLY A 149 -3.45 18.34 11.75
C GLY A 149 -3.80 17.17 10.87
N PHE A 150 -4.02 16.02 11.51
CA PHE A 150 -4.48 14.81 10.84
C PHE A 150 -5.39 14.01 11.77
N VAL A 151 -6.19 13.13 11.16
CA VAL A 151 -7.08 12.23 11.88
C VAL A 151 -6.76 10.80 11.47
N VAL A 152 -6.52 9.93 12.45
CA VAL A 152 -6.53 8.48 12.23
C VAL A 152 -7.95 8.00 12.50
N ALA A 153 -8.61 7.47 11.48
CA ALA A 153 -10.02 7.09 11.54
C ALA A 153 -10.32 6.07 12.65
N ALA A 154 -11.51 6.16 13.24
CA ALA A 154 -11.99 5.18 14.20
C ALA A 154 -12.01 3.77 13.58
N GLY A 155 -11.57 2.76 14.35
CA GLY A 155 -11.50 1.38 13.88
C GLY A 155 -10.35 1.09 12.91
N ALA A 156 -9.54 2.07 12.53
CA ALA A 156 -8.33 1.83 11.74
C ALA A 156 -7.24 1.19 12.62
N SER A 157 -6.45 0.29 12.03
CA SER A 157 -5.17 -0.14 12.62
C SER A 157 -4.24 1.08 12.81
N PRO A 158 -3.35 1.06 13.81
CA PRO A 158 -2.39 2.15 14.01
C PRO A 158 -1.60 2.47 12.74
N LYS A 159 -1.45 3.75 12.44
CA LYS A 159 -0.74 4.24 11.24
C LYS A 159 0.66 4.69 11.61
N LYS A 160 1.70 4.06 11.06
CA LYS A 160 3.09 4.56 11.19
C LYS A 160 3.21 5.83 10.36
N LEU A 161 3.35 6.98 11.00
CA LEU A 161 3.50 8.28 10.34
C LEU A 161 4.88 8.87 10.62
N ILE A 162 5.36 9.71 9.70
CA ILE A 162 6.49 10.60 9.89
C ILE A 162 5.94 12.03 9.83
N VAL A 163 6.11 12.80 10.90
CA VAL A 163 5.78 14.23 10.93
C VAL A 163 7.09 14.98 11.07
N ARG A 164 7.44 15.84 10.12
CA ARG A 164 8.72 16.58 10.15
C ARG A 164 8.56 18.05 9.85
N ALA A 165 9.35 18.87 10.54
CA ALA A 165 9.52 20.29 10.28
C ALA A 165 10.96 20.53 9.82
N VAL A 166 11.12 20.72 8.51
CA VAL A 166 12.41 20.92 7.86
C VAL A 166 12.69 22.42 7.76
N GLY A 167 13.76 22.84 8.43
CA GLY A 167 14.27 24.20 8.42
C GLY A 167 15.66 24.22 7.79
N PRO A 168 16.75 23.96 8.54
CA PRO A 168 18.13 24.06 8.05
C PRO A 168 18.39 23.37 6.71
N SER A 169 17.83 22.16 6.52
CA SER A 169 18.08 21.37 5.31
C SER A 169 17.48 21.96 4.04
N LEU A 170 16.53 22.89 4.15
CA LEU A 170 15.98 23.59 2.98
C LEU A 170 17.03 24.44 2.25
N SER A 171 18.14 24.79 2.90
CA SER A 171 19.28 25.47 2.26
C SER A 171 19.84 24.63 1.10
N LEU A 172 19.82 23.30 1.21
CA LEU A 172 20.27 22.37 0.17
C LEU A 172 19.39 22.42 -1.08
N PHE A 173 18.17 22.91 -0.94
CA PHE A 173 17.19 23.08 -2.02
C PHE A 173 17.08 24.54 -2.50
N GLY A 174 18.07 25.37 -2.16
CA GLY A 174 18.12 26.77 -2.60
C GLY A 174 17.17 27.71 -1.86
N VAL A 175 16.57 27.30 -0.74
CA VAL A 175 15.79 28.21 0.10
C VAL A 175 16.74 29.16 0.81
N THR A 176 16.55 30.47 0.59
CA THR A 176 17.49 31.52 1.01
C THR A 176 17.33 31.96 2.47
N ASN A 177 16.13 31.83 3.04
CA ASN A 177 15.86 32.14 4.45
C ASN A 177 15.17 30.97 5.18
N PRO A 178 15.82 29.80 5.31
CA PRO A 178 15.28 28.70 6.08
C PRO A 178 15.36 28.99 7.58
N HIS A 179 14.35 28.56 8.33
CA HIS A 179 14.38 28.67 9.78
C HIS A 179 15.49 27.78 10.35
N ARG A 180 16.32 28.30 11.26
CA ARG A 180 17.54 27.61 11.72
C ARG A 180 17.32 26.59 12.82
N ALA A 181 16.24 26.72 13.58
CA ALA A 181 15.91 25.80 14.67
C ALA A 181 14.38 25.67 14.85
N PRO A 182 13.66 25.09 13.87
CA PRO A 182 12.22 24.87 14.02
C PRO A 182 11.95 23.94 15.21
N VAL A 183 10.87 24.20 15.95
CA VAL A 183 10.40 23.33 17.03
C VAL A 183 9.06 22.74 16.63
N LEU A 184 8.96 21.41 16.60
CA LEU A 184 7.74 20.67 16.29
C LEU A 184 7.11 20.15 17.59
N ARG A 185 5.83 20.40 17.78
CA ARG A 185 5.00 19.85 18.86
C ARG A 185 3.77 19.18 18.27
N LEU A 186 3.41 18.00 18.78
CA LEU A 186 2.25 17.23 18.31
C LEU A 186 1.35 16.89 19.50
N TYR A 187 0.08 17.24 19.42
CA TYR A 187 -0.90 17.03 20.49
C TYR A 187 -2.02 16.11 20.02
N ASP A 188 -2.53 15.22 20.88
CA ASP A 188 -3.84 14.60 20.66
C ASP A 188 -4.99 15.48 21.18
N SER A 189 -6.22 15.01 21.00
CA SER A 189 -7.42 15.68 21.50
C SER A 189 -7.52 15.79 23.02
N ALA A 190 -6.75 15.00 23.78
CA ALA A 190 -6.66 15.11 25.24
C ALA A 190 -5.59 16.11 25.69
N GLY A 191 -4.92 16.78 24.74
CA GLY A 191 -3.81 17.70 25.02
C GLY A 191 -2.51 16.98 25.39
N LYS A 192 -2.44 15.64 25.23
CA LYS A 192 -1.20 14.91 25.43
C LYS A 192 -0.22 15.36 24.37
N LEU A 193 0.89 15.91 24.82
CA LEU A 193 2.02 16.21 23.96
C LEU A 193 2.75 14.89 23.65
N TYR A 194 2.82 14.58 22.37
CA TYR A 194 3.73 13.60 21.81
C TYR A 194 5.06 14.30 21.67
N GLU A 195 5.73 14.43 22.81
CA GLU A 195 7.13 14.79 22.81
C GLU A 195 7.92 13.69 22.12
N ASN A 196 8.97 14.14 21.50
CA ASN A 196 9.89 13.36 20.72
C ASN A 196 10.24 12.02 21.40
N GLY A 197 9.89 10.89 20.78
CA GLY A 197 10.55 9.61 21.07
C GLY A 197 12.00 9.58 20.55
N PHE A 198 12.40 10.57 19.74
CA PHE A 198 13.67 10.65 19.00
C PHE A 198 14.24 12.07 19.00
N VAL A 199 14.72 12.55 20.16
CA VAL A 199 15.40 13.85 20.28
C VAL A 199 16.54 13.97 19.27
N TYR A 200 16.34 14.78 18.25
CA TYR A 200 17.41 15.51 17.58
C TYR A 200 17.51 16.83 18.37
N PRO A 201 18.56 17.04 19.20
CA PRO A 201 19.96 16.75 18.90
C PRO A 201 20.76 16.05 20.03
N ALA A 202 21.75 15.20 19.69
CA ALA A 202 23.18 15.47 19.88
C ALA A 202 24.13 14.26 19.60
N VAL A 203 25.19 14.57 18.86
CA VAL A 203 26.54 13.93 18.76
C VAL A 203 26.76 12.69 17.87
N VAL A 204 27.75 12.86 16.97
CA VAL A 204 28.49 11.86 16.20
C VAL A 204 29.02 10.73 17.11
N GLY A 205 28.75 9.46 16.74
CA GLY A 205 29.44 8.28 17.29
C GLY A 205 28.61 7.28 18.11
N GLY A 206 27.27 7.39 18.19
CA GLY A 206 26.41 6.39 18.84
C GLY A 206 25.83 5.36 17.85
N PRO A 207 25.66 4.07 18.21
CA PRO A 207 25.18 3.05 17.27
C PRO A 207 23.64 3.05 17.07
N THR A 208 23.26 2.90 15.79
CA THR A 208 22.11 2.17 15.22
C THR A 208 20.66 2.68 15.40
N TYR A 209 20.32 3.93 15.05
CA TYR A 209 18.89 4.31 14.87
C TYR A 209 18.60 5.24 13.67
N GLU A 210 19.60 5.61 12.87
CA GLU A 210 19.42 6.37 11.61
C GLU A 210 18.85 5.51 10.46
N SER A 211 18.99 4.17 10.51
CA SER A 211 18.61 3.30 9.39
C SER A 211 17.09 3.18 9.18
N ASP A 212 16.27 2.88 10.20
CA ASP A 212 14.81 2.72 9.98
C ASP A 212 14.14 4.04 9.56
N LEU A 213 14.60 5.19 10.08
CA LEU A 213 14.10 6.49 9.62
C LEU A 213 14.54 6.76 8.18
N ALA A 214 15.81 6.57 7.83
CA ALA A 214 16.30 6.76 6.47
C ALA A 214 15.56 5.84 5.47
N ASP A 215 15.38 4.57 5.81
CA ASP A 215 14.63 3.60 5.01
C ASP A 215 13.16 4.00 4.88
N SER A 216 12.54 4.46 5.98
CA SER A 216 11.14 4.91 5.96
C SER A 216 10.95 6.18 5.12
N LEU A 217 11.87 7.15 5.22
CA LEU A 217 11.88 8.34 4.36
C LEU A 217 12.01 7.96 2.88
N ALA A 218 12.93 7.04 2.55
CA ALA A 218 13.10 6.56 1.19
C ALA A 218 11.83 5.88 0.64
N ARG A 219 11.17 5.03 1.44
CA ARG A 219 9.89 4.41 1.05
C ARG A 219 8.75 5.41 0.84
N CYS A 220 8.81 6.56 1.50
CA CYS A 220 7.84 7.64 1.35
C CYS A 220 8.19 8.63 0.21
N GLY A 221 9.33 8.46 -0.48
CA GLY A 221 9.85 9.42 -1.46
C GLY A 221 10.33 10.72 -0.83
N ALA A 222 10.56 10.75 0.48
CA ALA A 222 11.05 11.89 1.22
C ALA A 222 12.58 11.98 1.11
N PHE A 223 13.12 13.18 0.89
CA PHE A 223 14.57 13.39 0.92
C PHE A 223 15.15 13.10 2.31
N PRO A 224 16.40 12.63 2.41
CA PRO A 224 17.03 12.32 3.69
C PRO A 224 17.31 13.60 4.48
N LEU A 225 17.25 13.51 5.81
CA LEU A 225 17.70 14.57 6.70
C LEU A 225 19.20 14.36 6.98
N PRO A 226 20.08 15.33 6.69
CA PRO A 226 21.49 15.22 7.01
C PRO A 226 21.77 14.96 8.50
N ALA A 227 22.85 14.24 8.78
CA ALA A 227 23.30 14.03 10.15
C ALA A 227 23.60 15.39 10.84
N GLY A 228 23.10 15.57 12.07
CA GLY A 228 23.37 16.78 12.86
C GLY A 228 22.61 18.06 12.48
N THR A 229 21.61 18.01 11.58
CA THR A 229 20.74 19.16 11.33
C THR A 229 19.92 19.55 12.56
N ARG A 230 19.24 20.69 12.52
CA ARG A 230 18.22 21.07 13.52
C ARG A 230 16.81 20.96 12.96
N ASP A 231 16.61 20.13 11.93
CA ASP A 231 15.26 19.75 11.51
C ASP A 231 14.61 18.91 12.61
N ALA A 232 13.30 19.03 12.77
CA ALA A 232 12.56 18.25 13.75
C ALA A 232 11.77 17.13 13.06
N VAL A 233 11.73 15.95 13.65
CA VAL A 233 10.99 14.80 13.12
C VAL A 233 10.44 13.96 14.26
N VAL A 234 9.21 13.45 14.08
CA VAL A 234 8.57 12.45 14.91
C VAL A 234 8.14 11.31 14.00
N MET A 235 8.58 10.09 14.29
CA MET A 235 8.13 8.89 13.59
C MET A 235 7.61 7.88 14.60
N MET A 236 6.33 7.53 14.51
CA MET A 236 5.71 6.55 15.41
C MET A 236 4.38 6.03 14.86
N PRO A 237 3.87 4.89 15.36
CA PRO A 237 2.49 4.49 15.13
C PRO A 237 1.51 5.41 15.89
N PHE A 238 0.54 5.97 15.17
CA PHE A 238 -0.58 6.73 15.71
C PHE A 238 -1.85 5.89 15.70
N VAL A 239 -2.49 5.76 16.85
CA VAL A 239 -3.79 5.10 16.99
C VAL A 239 -4.92 6.02 16.53
N ALA A 240 -6.13 5.48 16.40
CA ALA A 240 -7.33 6.27 16.08
C ALA A 240 -7.47 7.50 17.00
N GLY A 241 -7.68 8.67 16.40
CA GLY A 241 -7.71 9.96 17.11
C GLY A 241 -7.43 11.15 16.22
N SER A 242 -7.68 12.35 16.75
CA SER A 242 -7.35 13.62 16.11
C SER A 242 -6.04 14.18 16.69
N TYR A 243 -5.16 14.64 15.81
CA TYR A 243 -3.84 15.13 16.18
C TYR A 243 -3.59 16.52 15.56
N THR A 244 -3.02 17.41 16.36
CA THR A 244 -2.63 18.77 15.94
C THR A 244 -1.11 18.89 15.97
N VAL A 245 -0.53 19.42 14.90
CA VAL A 245 0.90 19.70 14.78
C VAL A 245 1.12 21.20 14.82
N GLN A 246 2.04 21.65 15.66
CA GLN A 246 2.47 23.05 15.75
C GLN A 246 3.97 23.15 15.50
N VAL A 247 4.36 24.07 14.62
CA VAL A 247 5.75 24.38 14.34
C VAL A 247 6.03 25.84 14.68
N THR A 248 6.93 26.05 15.64
CA THR A 248 7.28 27.38 16.18
C THR A 248 8.75 27.71 15.98
N SER A 249 9.09 28.99 16.11
CA SER A 249 10.49 29.42 16.15
C SER A 249 11.16 28.99 17.45
N GLY A 250 12.24 28.22 17.37
CA GLY A 250 13.07 27.81 18.51
C GLY A 250 14.25 28.73 18.80
N ASP A 251 14.67 29.57 17.85
CA ASP A 251 15.78 30.52 18.02
C ASP A 251 15.32 31.98 18.10
N GLY A 252 14.00 32.22 18.14
CA GLY A 252 13.43 33.57 18.20
C GLY A 252 13.56 34.36 16.90
N SER A 253 13.92 33.72 15.78
CA SER A 253 13.97 34.36 14.46
C SER A 253 12.80 33.94 13.56
N SER A 254 12.55 34.70 12.49
CA SER A 254 11.63 34.26 11.43
C SER A 254 12.39 33.47 10.36
N GLY A 255 11.73 32.50 9.73
CA GLY A 255 12.33 31.70 8.67
C GLY A 255 11.35 30.72 8.04
N ILE A 256 11.70 30.23 6.86
CA ILE A 256 10.89 29.28 6.10
C ILE A 256 11.05 27.89 6.68
N VAL A 257 9.93 27.21 6.90
CA VAL A 257 9.87 25.80 7.28
C VAL A 257 8.99 25.05 6.29
N LEU A 258 9.35 23.80 6.03
CA LEU A 258 8.53 22.82 5.34
C LEU A 258 8.02 21.81 6.39
N LEU A 259 6.72 21.86 6.69
CA LEU A 259 6.04 20.84 7.50
C LEU A 259 5.49 19.77 6.59
N GLU A 260 5.80 18.51 6.89
CA GLU A 260 5.34 17.36 6.12
C GLU A 260 4.80 16.26 7.04
N ILE A 261 3.75 15.61 6.58
CA ILE A 261 3.16 14.43 7.22
C ILE A 261 3.17 13.31 6.19
N TYR A 262 3.99 12.30 6.42
CA TYR A 262 4.03 11.09 5.61
C TYR A 262 3.34 9.95 6.33
N GLU A 263 2.71 9.12 5.54
CA GLU A 263 2.19 7.86 6.00
C GLU A 263 3.06 6.71 5.44
N VAL A 264 3.73 5.98 6.32
CA VAL A 264 4.70 4.94 5.94
C VAL A 264 3.95 3.75 5.35
N PRO A 265 4.33 3.28 4.13
CA PRO A 265 3.77 2.07 3.51
C PRO A 265 4.07 0.80 4.31
#